data_AF-A0A925XKX1-F1
#
_entry.id   AF-A0A925XKX1-F1
#
_cell.length_a   1.000
_cell.length_b   1.000
_cell.length_c   1.000
_cell.angle_alpha   90.00
_cell.angle_beta   90.00
_cell.angle_gamma   90.00
#
_symmetry.space_group_name_H-M   'P 1'
#
loop_
_entity.id
_entity.type
_entity.pdbx_description
1 polymer ?
#
loop_
_entity_poly.entity_id
_entity_poly.type
_entity_poly.pdbx_seq_one_letter_code
_entity_poly.pdbx_strand_id
1 'polypeptide(L)'
;QFESLPDWAQKTLNDHARDPRPRLYSPSQLEAAETHDELWNAAQRQLVRDGRMHNYLRMLWGKKILEWSASPREALDTLIDLNNKYAVDGRDPNSYSGICWTLGRYDRAWGPVRPIFGTIRYMSSENTARKLKVKGYLQRYAARGLF
;
A
#
# COMPACT_ATOMS: atom_id res chain seq x y z
N GLN A 1 -5.24 11.09 -12.32
CA GLN A 1 -3.99 10.27 -12.25
C GLN A 1 -4.28 8.80 -12.51
N PHE A 2 -5.40 8.26 -12.01
CA PHE A 2 -5.85 6.90 -12.28
C PHE A 2 -6.00 6.57 -13.78
N GLU A 3 -6.43 7.55 -14.57
CA GLU A 3 -6.65 7.46 -16.03
C GLU A 3 -5.36 7.22 -16.81
N SER A 4 -4.20 7.46 -16.19
CA SER A 4 -2.89 7.20 -16.78
C SER A 4 -2.32 5.82 -16.41
N LEU A 5 -3.14 4.94 -15.83
CA LEU A 5 -2.81 3.52 -15.68
C LEU A 5 -3.03 2.79 -17.00
N PRO A 6 -2.33 1.67 -17.27
CA PRO A 6 -2.61 0.85 -18.43
C PRO A 6 -4.07 0.35 -18.46
N ASP A 7 -4.65 0.21 -19.66
CA ASP A 7 -6.05 -0.19 -19.84
C ASP A 7 -6.41 -1.49 -19.09
N TRP A 8 -5.50 -2.47 -19.08
CA TRP A 8 -5.71 -3.73 -18.37
C TRP A 8 -5.86 -3.54 -16.86
N ALA A 9 -5.10 -2.60 -16.28
CA ALA A 9 -5.13 -2.29 -14.86
C ALA A 9 -6.41 -1.51 -14.50
N GLN A 10 -6.78 -0.53 -15.32
CA GLN A 10 -8.04 0.20 -15.15
C GLN A 10 -9.23 -0.75 -15.21
N LYS A 11 -9.26 -1.65 -16.22
CA LYS A 11 -10.33 -2.63 -16.39
C LYS A 11 -10.46 -3.53 -15.15
N THR A 12 -9.38 -4.17 -14.73
CA THR A 12 -9.45 -5.12 -13.61
C THR A 12 -9.82 -4.43 -12.29
N LEU A 13 -9.30 -3.23 -12.04
CA LEU A 13 -9.65 -2.45 -10.85
C LEU A 13 -11.12 -2.02 -10.84
N ASN A 14 -11.69 -1.67 -12.00
CA ASN A 14 -13.10 -1.33 -12.13
C ASN A 14 -14.01 -2.55 -12.00
N ASP A 15 -13.64 -3.68 -12.62
CA ASP A 15 -14.39 -4.95 -12.52
C ASP A 15 -14.53 -5.40 -11.05
N HIS A 16 -13.51 -5.14 -10.23
CA HIS A 16 -13.45 -5.52 -8.82
C HIS A 16 -13.76 -4.36 -7.84
N ALA A 17 -14.19 -3.20 -8.34
CA ALA A 17 -14.44 -2.02 -7.51
C ALA A 17 -15.63 -2.18 -6.55
N ARG A 18 -16.48 -3.20 -6.74
CA ARG A 18 -17.62 -3.50 -5.87
C ARG A 18 -17.44 -4.74 -5.01
N ASP A 19 -16.28 -5.39 -5.09
CA ASP A 19 -16.00 -6.55 -4.24
C ASP A 19 -16.11 -6.18 -2.76
N PRO A 20 -16.62 -7.06 -1.89
CA PRO A 20 -16.65 -6.78 -0.46
C PRO A 20 -15.23 -6.70 0.10
N ARG A 21 -14.97 -5.70 0.95
CA ARG A 21 -13.67 -5.52 1.61
C ARG A 21 -13.78 -6.09 3.02
N PRO A 22 -12.98 -7.11 3.39
CA PRO A 22 -13.02 -7.66 4.74
C PRO A 22 -12.70 -6.62 5.82
N ARG A 23 -11.90 -5.62 5.46
CA ARG A 23 -11.53 -4.50 6.33
C ARG A 23 -11.49 -3.22 5.49
N LEU A 24 -12.04 -2.15 6.05
CA LEU A 24 -11.97 -0.80 5.51
C LEU A 24 -11.40 0.11 6.59
N TYR A 25 -10.48 0.97 6.20
CA TYR A 25 -9.88 1.97 7.08
C TYR A 25 -10.08 3.35 6.48
N SER A 26 -10.42 4.33 7.30
CA SER A 26 -10.41 5.72 6.86
C SER A 26 -8.97 6.18 6.58
N PRO A 27 -8.77 7.23 5.77
CA PRO A 27 -7.45 7.85 5.59
C PRO A 27 -6.79 8.24 6.92
N SER A 28 -7.57 8.67 7.92
CA SER A 28 -7.05 9.00 9.25
C SER A 28 -6.56 7.78 10.05
N GLN A 29 -7.25 6.64 9.97
CA GLN A 29 -6.80 5.38 10.59
C GLN A 29 -5.53 4.85 9.92
N LEU A 30 -5.47 4.93 8.58
CA LEU A 30 -4.28 4.59 7.83
C LEU A 30 -3.12 5.52 8.21
N GLU A 31 -3.35 6.83 8.28
CA GLU A 31 -2.34 7.81 8.68
C GLU A 31 -1.76 7.52 10.07
N ALA A 32 -2.64 7.22 11.03
CA ALA A 32 -2.30 6.95 12.43
C ALA A 32 -1.69 5.55 12.67
N ALA A 33 -1.54 4.73 11.63
CA ALA A 33 -1.07 3.34 11.73
C ALA A 33 -1.96 2.46 12.65
N GLU A 34 -3.28 2.62 12.50
CA GLU A 34 -4.33 1.94 13.29
C GLU A 34 -5.00 0.81 12.50
N THR A 35 -4.17 -0.07 11.92
CA THR A 35 -4.66 -1.27 11.24
C THR A 35 -4.41 -2.51 12.08
N HIS A 36 -5.02 -3.62 11.69
CA HIS A 36 -4.75 -4.92 12.27
C HIS A 36 -3.38 -5.50 11.92
N ASP A 37 -2.68 -4.92 10.93
CA ASP A 37 -1.45 -5.47 10.38
C ASP A 37 -0.24 -4.72 10.94
N GLU A 38 0.44 -5.33 11.90
CA GLU A 38 1.52 -4.63 12.61
C GLU A 38 2.75 -4.39 11.74
N LEU A 39 2.98 -5.19 10.70
CA LEU A 39 4.07 -4.91 9.75
C LEU A 39 3.75 -3.66 8.91
N TRP A 40 2.50 -3.54 8.48
CA TRP A 40 2.04 -2.34 7.79
C TRP A 40 2.07 -1.11 8.71
N ASN A 41 1.59 -1.25 9.95
CA ASN A 41 1.62 -0.17 10.92
C ASN A 41 3.05 0.30 11.20
N ALA A 42 3.99 -0.62 11.39
CA ALA A 42 5.40 -0.30 11.55
C ALA A 42 5.98 0.47 10.34
N ALA A 43 5.58 0.08 9.12
CA ALA A 43 5.95 0.80 7.90
C ALA A 43 5.42 2.23 7.87
N GLN A 44 4.14 2.41 8.19
CA GLN A 44 3.53 3.74 8.28
C GLN A 44 4.19 4.59 9.37
N ARG A 45 4.45 4.04 10.56
CA ARG A 45 5.15 4.77 11.64
C ARG A 45 6.57 5.13 11.25
N GLN A 46 7.28 4.29 10.50
CA GLN A 46 8.58 4.65 9.93
C GLN A 46 8.46 5.86 9.01
N LEU A 47 7.51 5.85 8.08
CA LEU A 47 7.31 6.95 7.14
C LEU A 47 7.03 8.26 7.89
N VAL A 48 6.12 8.25 8.86
CA VAL A 48 5.76 9.44 9.65
C VAL A 48 6.94 9.95 10.49
N ARG A 49 7.69 9.05 11.13
CA ARG A 49 8.76 9.43 12.07
C ARG A 49 10.06 9.82 11.37
N ASP A 50 10.47 9.05 10.37
CA ASP A 50 11.79 9.15 9.75
C ASP A 50 11.74 9.79 8.36
N GLY A 51 10.54 10.04 7.80
CA GLY A 51 10.35 10.62 6.47
C GLY A 51 10.78 9.71 5.31
N ARG A 52 11.05 8.43 5.59
CA ARG A 52 11.52 7.43 4.64
C ARG A 52 10.94 6.08 4.96
N MET A 53 10.75 5.24 3.95
CA MET A 53 10.30 3.87 4.13
C MET A 53 11.13 2.93 3.25
N HIS A 54 11.49 1.76 3.78
CA HIS A 54 12.22 0.75 3.00
C HIS A 54 11.46 0.41 1.71
N ASN A 55 12.14 0.40 0.56
CA ASN A 55 11.48 0.30 -0.76
C ASN A 55 10.57 -0.92 -0.91
N TYR A 56 10.98 -2.09 -0.41
CA TYR A 56 10.12 -3.28 -0.45
C TYR A 56 8.86 -3.13 0.44
N LEU A 57 8.98 -2.40 1.56
CA LEU A 57 7.83 -2.09 2.41
C LEU A 57 6.93 -1.03 1.78
N ARG A 58 7.45 -0.07 0.99
CA ARG A 58 6.60 0.85 0.21
C ARG A 58 5.66 0.10 -0.74
N MET A 59 6.16 -0.97 -1.38
CA MET A 59 5.33 -1.82 -2.24
C MET A 59 4.22 -2.51 -1.45
N LEU A 60 4.54 -3.17 -0.33
CA LEU A 60 3.54 -3.79 0.55
C LEU A 60 2.54 -2.75 1.06
N TRP A 61 3.04 -1.64 1.59
CA TRP A 61 2.27 -0.53 2.14
C TRP A 61 1.23 -0.05 1.14
N GLY A 62 1.65 0.18 -0.09
CA GLY A 62 0.75 0.66 -1.13
C GLY A 62 -0.29 -0.37 -1.59
N LYS A 63 0.11 -1.65 -1.68
CA LYS A 63 -0.81 -2.74 -2.00
C LYS A 63 -1.88 -2.94 -0.92
N LYS A 64 -1.53 -2.73 0.35
CA LYS A 64 -2.47 -2.82 1.48
C LYS A 64 -3.45 -1.65 1.55
N ILE A 65 -3.03 -0.43 1.22
CA ILE A 65 -3.97 0.70 1.09
C ILE A 65 -5.01 0.38 0.01
N LEU A 66 -4.60 -0.15 -1.16
CA LEU A 66 -5.55 -0.60 -2.17
C LEU A 66 -6.54 -1.66 -1.65
N GLU A 67 -6.07 -2.59 -0.83
CA GLU A 67 -6.91 -3.65 -0.24
C GLU A 67 -7.95 -3.10 0.77
N TRP A 68 -7.63 -2.00 1.46
CA TRP A 68 -8.40 -1.49 2.60
C TRP A 68 -9.12 -0.17 2.35
N SER A 69 -9.09 0.35 1.12
CA SER A 69 -9.88 1.51 0.70
C SER A 69 -11.20 1.09 0.03
N ALA A 70 -12.22 1.95 0.07
CA ALA A 70 -13.52 1.61 -0.51
C ALA A 70 -13.47 1.58 -2.06
N SER A 71 -12.50 2.26 -2.67
CA SER A 71 -12.26 2.21 -4.11
C SER A 71 -10.78 2.35 -4.48
N PRO A 72 -10.38 1.92 -5.69
CA PRO A 72 -9.02 2.15 -6.20
C PRO A 72 -8.65 3.63 -6.33
N ARG A 73 -9.63 4.51 -6.53
CA ARG A 73 -9.43 5.96 -6.62
C ARG A 73 -9.12 6.56 -5.25
N GLU A 74 -9.92 6.21 -4.24
CA GLU A 74 -9.65 6.60 -2.85
C GLU A 74 -8.32 6.05 -2.34
N ALA A 75 -7.95 4.83 -2.74
CA ALA A 75 -6.64 4.28 -2.46
C ALA A 75 -5.53 5.15 -3.07
N LEU A 76 -5.65 5.52 -4.35
CA LEU A 76 -4.68 6.38 -5.02
C LEU A 76 -4.55 7.75 -4.33
N ASP A 77 -5.66 8.38 -3.98
CA ASP A 77 -5.68 9.66 -3.29
C ASP A 77 -4.98 9.56 -1.92
N THR A 78 -5.32 8.53 -1.14
CA THR A 78 -4.67 8.26 0.16
C THR A 78 -3.16 8.01 0.02
N LEU A 79 -2.75 7.27 -1.01
CA LEU A 79 -1.33 7.00 -1.29
C LEU A 79 -0.55 8.28 -1.59
N ILE A 80 -1.12 9.14 -2.45
CA ILE A 80 -0.51 10.41 -2.83
C ILE A 80 -0.41 11.32 -1.62
N ASP A 81 -1.49 11.45 -0.85
CA ASP A 81 -1.55 12.34 0.31
C ASP A 81 -0.53 11.95 1.37
N LEU A 82 -0.52 10.67 1.79
CA LEU A 82 0.41 10.20 2.82
C LEU A 82 1.87 10.27 2.35
N ASN A 83 2.16 9.87 1.11
CA ASN A 83 3.53 9.94 0.59
C ASN A 83 4.00 11.39 0.46
N ASN A 84 3.16 12.31 -0.03
CA ASN A 84 3.53 13.71 -0.19
C ASN A 84 3.66 14.44 1.15
N LYS A 85 2.86 14.07 2.15
CA LYS A 85 2.88 14.66 3.48
C LYS A 85 4.12 14.29 4.28
N TYR A 86 4.54 13.02 4.20
CA TYR A 86 5.57 12.49 5.10
C TYR A 86 6.89 12.13 4.42
N ALA A 87 6.87 11.69 3.16
CA ALA A 87 8.10 11.24 2.52
C ALA A 87 8.99 12.43 2.13
N VAL A 88 10.26 12.39 2.55
CA VAL A 88 11.26 13.39 2.14
C VAL A 88 11.49 13.37 0.63
N ASP A 89 11.34 12.19 0.02
CA ASP A 89 11.37 11.95 -1.42
C ASP A 89 9.97 12.00 -2.08
N GLY A 90 8.97 12.54 -1.38
CA GLY A 90 7.62 12.75 -1.89
C GLY A 90 7.55 13.89 -2.91
N ARG A 91 6.39 14.06 -3.56
CA ARG A 91 6.15 15.10 -4.60
C ARG A 91 7.13 15.06 -5.77
N ASP A 92 7.71 13.88 -6.01
CA ASP A 92 8.69 13.62 -7.06
C ASP A 92 8.10 12.66 -8.12
N PRO A 93 8.46 12.80 -9.42
CA PRO A 93 7.99 11.88 -10.47
C PRO A 93 8.26 10.39 -10.19
N ASN A 94 9.34 10.05 -9.49
CA ASN A 94 9.62 8.68 -9.08
C ASN A 94 8.63 8.21 -8.02
N SER A 95 8.26 9.08 -7.07
CA SER A 95 7.23 8.82 -6.07
C SER A 95 5.88 8.52 -6.73
N TYR A 96 5.43 9.34 -7.68
CA TYR A 96 4.19 9.09 -8.42
C TYR A 96 4.25 7.80 -9.26
N SER A 97 5.40 7.49 -9.85
CA SER A 97 5.62 6.25 -10.58
C SER A 97 5.53 5.02 -9.65
N GLY A 98 6.15 5.09 -8.47
CA GLY A 98 6.08 4.05 -7.46
C GLY A 98 4.67 3.85 -6.90
N ILE A 99 3.93 4.94 -6.66
CA ILE A 99 2.52 4.90 -6.27
C ILE A 99 1.69 4.26 -7.38
N CYS A 100 1.81 4.69 -8.63
CA CYS A 100 1.01 4.12 -9.71
C CYS A 100 1.38 2.66 -10.03
N TRP A 101 2.61 2.22 -9.71
CA TRP A 101 2.98 0.80 -9.75
C TRP A 101 2.16 -0.03 -8.75
N THR A 102 1.72 0.54 -7.61
CA THR A 102 0.83 -0.16 -6.68
C THR A 102 -0.46 -0.59 -7.39
N LEU A 103 -0.90 0.19 -8.36
CA LEU A 103 -2.10 0.01 -9.16
C LEU A 103 -1.83 -0.56 -10.57
N GLY A 104 -0.63 -1.07 -10.83
CA GLY A 104 -0.31 -1.83 -12.06
C GLY A 104 0.47 -1.09 -13.14
N ARG A 105 0.85 0.18 -12.95
CA ARG A 105 1.76 0.86 -13.89
C ARG A 105 3.13 0.17 -13.92
N TYR A 106 3.68 -0.04 -15.12
CA TYR A 106 4.97 -0.71 -15.35
C TYR A 106 5.06 -2.14 -14.81
N ASP A 107 3.93 -2.77 -14.45
CA ASP A 107 3.84 -4.19 -14.14
C ASP A 107 3.03 -4.90 -15.23
N ARG A 108 2.98 -6.22 -15.14
CA ARG A 108 2.08 -7.06 -15.96
C ARG A 108 0.87 -7.52 -15.14
N ALA A 109 -0.13 -8.06 -15.82
CA ALA A 109 -1.23 -8.76 -15.15
C ALA A 109 -0.73 -10.04 -14.45
N TRP A 110 -1.27 -10.30 -13.26
CA TRP A 110 -0.97 -11.46 -12.42
C TRP A 110 -2.18 -12.36 -12.31
N GLY A 111 -1.94 -13.68 -12.35
CA GLY A 111 -2.92 -14.71 -12.03
C GLY A 111 -2.59 -15.42 -10.71
N PRO A 112 -3.57 -16.06 -10.05
CA PRO A 112 -5.00 -16.03 -10.37
C PRO A 112 -5.64 -14.66 -10.06
N VAL A 113 -6.82 -14.40 -10.64
CA VAL A 113 -7.65 -13.24 -10.28
C VAL A 113 -8.04 -13.34 -8.81
N ARG A 114 -7.92 -12.23 -8.08
CA ARG A 114 -8.25 -12.16 -6.64
C ARG A 114 -9.33 -11.12 -6.39
N PRO A 115 -10.21 -11.32 -5.38
CA PRO A 115 -11.10 -10.26 -4.94
C PRO A 115 -10.32 -8.98 -4.64
N ILE A 116 -10.93 -7.82 -4.93
CA ILE A 116 -10.40 -6.47 -4.75
C ILE A 116 -9.26 -6.12 -5.74
N PHE A 117 -8.25 -7.00 -5.85
CA PHE A 117 -7.07 -6.75 -6.69
C PHE A 117 -7.29 -7.06 -8.17
N GLY A 118 -8.23 -7.95 -8.49
CA GLY A 118 -8.34 -8.53 -9.81
C GLY A 118 -7.01 -9.17 -10.23
N THR A 119 -6.40 -8.66 -11.31
CA THR A 119 -5.08 -9.08 -11.81
C THR A 119 -3.92 -8.19 -11.38
N ILE A 120 -4.13 -7.24 -10.45
CA ILE A 120 -3.03 -6.49 -9.83
C ILE A 120 -2.20 -7.44 -8.96
N ARG A 121 -0.87 -7.27 -8.98
CA ARG A 121 0.04 -8.08 -8.17
C ARG A 121 -0.36 -8.04 -6.68
N TYR A 122 -0.65 -9.20 -6.10
CA TYR A 122 -0.94 -9.29 -4.67
C TYR A 122 0.34 -9.35 -3.83
N MET A 123 0.30 -8.75 -2.64
CA MET A 123 1.35 -8.88 -1.62
C MET A 123 0.71 -9.09 -0.25
N SER A 124 1.26 -10.02 0.54
CA SER A 124 0.88 -10.23 1.94
C SER A 124 2.02 -9.87 2.88
N SER A 125 1.65 -9.44 4.08
CA SER A 125 2.60 -9.10 5.14
C SER A 125 3.33 -10.33 5.65
N GLU A 126 2.64 -11.47 5.72
CA GLU A 126 3.26 -12.77 6.04
C GLU A 126 4.39 -13.13 5.05
N ASN A 127 4.13 -13.09 3.75
CA ASN A 127 5.16 -13.39 2.74
C ASN A 127 6.28 -12.35 2.75
N THR A 128 5.96 -11.09 3.05
CA THR A 128 6.96 -10.02 3.17
C THR A 128 7.85 -10.22 4.39
N ALA A 129 7.29 -10.61 5.53
CA ALA A 129 8.01 -10.92 6.76
C ALA A 129 8.90 -12.16 6.64
N ARG A 130 8.57 -13.10 5.75
CA ARG A 130 9.46 -14.24 5.41
C ARG A 130 10.64 -13.80 4.54
N LYS A 131 10.44 -12.85 3.63
CA LYS A 131 11.48 -12.35 2.71
C LYS A 131 12.42 -11.34 3.35
N LEU A 132 11.88 -10.44 4.16
CA LEU A 132 12.62 -9.44 4.89
C LEU A 132 12.83 -9.94 6.32
N LYS A 133 14.05 -9.82 6.86
CA LYS A 133 14.30 -10.11 8.29
C LYS A 133 13.70 -9.00 9.16
N VAL A 134 12.37 -9.01 9.37
CA VAL A 134 11.62 -7.90 9.97
C VAL A 134 11.66 -7.83 11.50
N LYS A 135 12.28 -8.78 12.20
CA LYS A 135 12.30 -8.78 13.68
C LYS A 135 12.85 -7.47 14.27
N GLY A 136 14.05 -7.07 13.85
CA GLY A 136 14.66 -5.81 14.31
C GLY A 136 13.92 -4.57 13.80
N TYR A 137 13.24 -4.70 12.66
CA TYR A 137 12.38 -3.63 12.13
C TYR A 137 11.16 -3.40 13.02
N LEU A 138 10.45 -4.47 13.38
CA LEU A 138 9.29 -4.41 14.27
C LEU A 138 9.67 -3.92 15.67
N GLN A 139 10.80 -4.38 16.23
CA GLN A 139 11.30 -3.84 17.51
C GLN A 139 11.49 -2.32 17.52
N ARG A 140 11.80 -1.72 16.37
CA ARG A 140 12.08 -0.28 16.24
C ARG A 140 10.83 0.58 15.93
N TYR A 141 9.82 0.01 15.28
CA TYR A 141 8.68 0.76 14.72
C TYR A 141 7.30 0.23 15.11
N ALA A 142 7.22 -0.93 15.75
CA ALA A 142 5.96 -1.42 16.26
C ALA A 142 5.46 -0.58 17.45
N ALA A 143 4.17 -0.75 17.79
CA ALA A 143 3.63 -0.17 19.01
C ALA A 143 4.40 -0.71 20.23
N ARG A 144 4.69 0.18 21.20
CA ARG A 144 5.37 -0.20 22.43
C ARG A 144 4.56 -1.28 23.16
N GLY A 145 5.19 -2.41 23.48
CA GLY A 145 4.58 -3.51 24.24
C GLY A 145 4.15 -4.74 23.44
N LEU A 146 4.39 -4.80 22.12
CA LEU A 146 4.03 -5.95 21.28
C LEU A 146 5.16 -6.99 21.07
N PHE A 147 6.34 -6.80 21.68
CA PHE A 147 7.51 -7.68 21.54
C PHE A 147 8.33 -7.76 22.82
#